data_AF-A0A931IL01-F1
#
_entry.id   AF-A0A931IL01-F1
#
_cell.length_a   1.000
_cell.length_b   1.000
_cell.length_c   1.000
_cell.angle_alpha   90.00
_cell.angle_beta   90.00
_cell.angle_gamma   90.00
#
_symmetry.space_group_name_H-M   'P 1'
#
loop_
_entity.id
_entity.type
_entity.pdbx_description
1 polymer ?
#
loop_
_entity_poly.entity_id
_entity_poly.type
_entity_poly.pdbx_seq_one_letter_code
_entity_poly.pdbx_strand_id
1 'polypeptide(L)' 'METVAGPISTPHRVGKPLVEPFDGFYSARRGTYRIVYRINDDKHAVEIHSVRHRRDAYRS' A
#
# COMPACT_ATOMS: atom_id res chain seq x y z
N MET A 1 2.48 -19.80 2.38
CA MET A 1 1.47 -18.77 2.71
C MET A 1 2.17 -17.71 3.54
N GLU A 2 2.64 -16.62 2.94
CA GLU A 2 3.21 -15.51 3.72
C GLU A 2 2.08 -14.62 4.21
N THR A 3 1.74 -14.73 5.48
CA THR A 3 0.93 -13.72 6.18
C THR A 3 1.76 -12.46 6.36
N VAL A 4 1.27 -11.32 5.84
CA VAL A 4 1.75 -9.98 6.21
C VAL A 4 1.43 -9.78 7.70
N ALA A 5 2.34 -10.20 8.57
CA ALA A 5 2.16 -10.12 10.01
C ALA A 5 2.58 -8.73 10.50
N GLY A 6 1.58 -7.93 10.85
CA GLY A 6 1.73 -6.68 11.59
C GLY A 6 0.61 -5.71 11.27
N PRO A 7 -0.23 -5.31 12.24
CA PRO A 7 -1.29 -4.33 12.00
C PRO A 7 -0.68 -3.04 11.42
N ILE A 8 -1.28 -2.52 10.34
CA ILE A 8 -1.05 -1.15 9.92
C ILE A 8 -1.79 -0.28 10.94
N SER A 9 -1.17 -0.06 12.11
CA SER A 9 -1.80 0.67 13.22
C SER A 9 -2.01 2.15 12.90
N THR A 10 -1.35 2.68 11.87
CA THR A 10 -1.51 4.06 11.38
C THR A 10 -1.32 4.11 9.86
N PRO A 11 -2.35 3.80 9.05
CA PRO A 11 -2.21 3.74 7.58
C PRO A 11 -1.71 5.06 7.00
N HIS A 12 -2.26 6.18 7.46
CA HIS A 12 -1.81 7.53 7.11
C HIS A 12 -0.31 7.80 7.33
N ARG A 13 0.36 7.09 8.25
CA ARG A 13 1.76 7.31 8.61
C ARG A 13 2.72 6.33 7.93
N VAL A 14 2.22 5.20 7.43
CA VAL A 14 3.03 4.11 6.87
C VAL A 14 3.20 4.26 5.35
N GLY A 15 2.25 4.92 4.68
CA GLY A 15 2.32 5.21 3.25
C GLY A 15 2.70 6.66 2.94
N LYS A 16 3.24 6.89 1.75
CA LYS A 16 3.28 8.22 1.14
C LYS A 16 2.09 8.36 0.18
N PRO A 17 1.38 9.49 0.16
CA PRO A 17 0.37 9.75 -0.85
C PRO A 17 1.02 9.69 -2.23
N LEU A 18 0.30 9.10 -3.19
CA LEU A 18 0.63 9.19 -4.60
C LEU A 18 0.08 10.50 -5.15
N VAL A 19 0.75 11.01 -6.17
CA VAL A 19 0.35 12.21 -6.90
C VAL A 19 -0.43 11.80 -8.15
N GLU A 20 -0.97 12.79 -8.87
CA GLU A 20 -1.68 12.59 -10.14
C GLU A 20 -0.94 11.62 -11.08
N PRO A 21 -1.67 10.66 -11.70
CA PRO A 21 -3.12 10.51 -11.72
C PRO A 21 -3.70 9.64 -10.58
N PHE A 22 -2.93 9.35 -9.52
CA PHE A 22 -3.30 8.40 -8.46
C PHE A 22 -3.58 9.08 -7.12
N ASP A 23 -4.04 10.32 -7.10
CA ASP A 23 -4.43 11.00 -5.86
C ASP A 23 -5.47 10.18 -5.08
N GLY A 24 -5.37 10.26 -3.75
CA GLY A 24 -6.16 9.44 -2.83
C GLY A 24 -5.62 8.03 -2.62
N PHE A 25 -4.63 7.58 -3.40
CA PHE A 25 -3.88 6.35 -3.12
C PHE A 25 -2.62 6.64 -2.32
N TYR A 26 -2.21 5.63 -1.56
CA TYR A 26 -1.02 5.61 -0.75
C TYR A 26 -0.13 4.44 -1.16
N SER A 27 1.17 4.65 -1.07
CA SER A 27 2.16 3.60 -1.29
C SER A 27 2.93 3.34 0.00
N ALA A 28 2.86 2.12 0.53
CA ALA A 28 3.66 1.64 1.65
C ALA A 28 4.74 0.65 1.19
N ARG A 29 5.82 0.58 1.96
CA ARG A 29 6.90 -0.40 1.78
C ARG A 29 6.83 -1.42 2.91
N ARG A 30 6.77 -2.71 2.56
CA ARG A 30 6.84 -3.83 3.51
C ARG A 30 7.87 -4.82 3.02
N GLY A 31 9.06 -4.80 3.62
CA GLY A 31 10.20 -5.60 3.16
C GLY A 31 10.52 -5.31 1.68
N THR A 32 10.51 -6.36 0.85
CA THR A 32 10.74 -6.26 -0.60
C THR A 32 9.48 -5.97 -1.41
N TYR A 33 8.33 -5.75 -0.77
CA TYR A 33 7.07 -5.47 -1.43
C TYR A 33 6.70 -3.99 -1.39
N ARG A 34 6.08 -3.53 -2.47
CA ARG A 34 5.36 -2.26 -2.55
C ARG A 34 3.87 -2.54 -2.56
N ILE A 35 3.16 -1.85 -1.67
CA ILE A 35 1.71 -1.99 -1.51
C ILE A 35 1.08 -0.65 -1.89
N VAL A 36 0.17 -0.66 -2.86
CA VAL A 36 -0.68 0.49 -3.20
C VAL A 36 -2.06 0.24 -2.59
N TYR A 37 -2.56 1.22 -1.84
CA TYR A 37 -3.82 1.11 -1.12
C TYR A 37 -4.53 2.45 -1.04
N ARG A 38 -5.79 2.45 -0.65
CA ARG A 38 -6.54 3.65 -0.25
C ARG A 38 -7.09 3.48 1.16
N ILE A 39 -7.34 4.61 1.82
CA ILE A 39 -7.96 4.64 3.14
C ILE A 39 -9.42 5.01 2.93
N ASN A 40 -10.32 4.20 3.48
CA ASN A 40 -11.74 4.45 3.48
C ASN A 40 -12.16 4.75 4.92
N ASP A 41 -12.17 6.03 5.28
CA ASP A 41 -12.48 6.47 6.63
C ASP A 41 -13.93 6.15 7.01
N ASP A 42 -14.89 6.23 6.08
CA ASP A 42 -16.30 5.89 6.36
C ASP A 42 -16.46 4.43 6.83
N LYS A 43 -15.64 3.53 6.29
CA LYS A 43 -15.66 2.10 6.64
C LYS A 43 -14.61 1.72 7.67
N HIS A 44 -13.81 2.67 8.17
CA HIS A 44 -12.60 2.44 8.97
C HIS A 44 -11.72 1.31 8.39
N ALA A 45 -11.54 1.31 7.07
CA ALA A 45 -10.90 0.21 6.34
C ALA A 45 -9.77 0.68 5.43
N VAL A 46 -8.81 -0.21 5.20
CA VAL A 46 -7.74 -0.03 4.21
C VAL A 46 -7.99 -0.97 3.05
N GLU A 47 -8.18 -0.41 1.86
CA GLU A 47 -8.43 -1.19 0.65
C GLU A 47 -7.15 -1.31 -0.16
N ILE A 48 -6.65 -2.54 -0.31
CA ILE A 48 -5.41 -2.83 -1.05
C ILE A 48 -5.73 -2.93 -2.54
N HIS A 49 -5.12 -2.05 -3.34
CA HIS A 49 -5.27 -2.06 -4.79
C HIS A 49 -4.25 -2.97 -5.47
N SER A 50 -2.98 -2.93 -5.02
CA SER A 50 -1.96 -3.83 -5.57
C SER A 50 -0.85 -4.12 -4.56
N VAL A 51 -0.32 -5.34 -4.67
CA VAL A 51 0.92 -5.77 -4.02
C VAL A 51 1.86 -6.19 -5.12
N ARG A 52 3.06 -5.63 -5.13
CA ARG A 52 4.10 -5.93 -6.14
C ARG A 52 5.42 -6.19 -5.45
N HIS A 53 6.11 -7.23 -5.90
CA HIS A 53 7.47 -7.48 -5.45
C HIS A 53 8.43 -6.52 -6.17
N ARG A 54 9.44 -6.01 -5.45
CA ARG A 54 10.46 -5.09 -5.97
C ARG A 54 11.13 -5.59 -7.26
N ARG A 55 11.33 -6.91 -7.39
CA ARG A 55 11.99 -7.50 -8.56
C ARG A 55 11.10 -7.47 -9.81
N ASP A 56 9.78 -7.45 -9.64
CA ASP A 56 8.84 -7.45 -10.76
C ASP A 56 8.49 -6.03 -11.20
N ALA A 57 8.73 -5.01 -10.36
CA ALA A 57 8.48 -3.60 -10.70
C ALA A 57 9.43 -3.03 -11.77
N TYR A 58 10.48 -3.77 -12.17
CA TYR A 58 11.43 -3.39 -13.22
C TYR A 58 11.41 -4.33 -14.43
N ARG A 59 10.48 -5.30 -14.51
CA ARG A 59 10.33 -6.09 -15.73
C ARG A 59 9.31 -5.40 -16.64
N SER A 60 9.86 -4.80 -17.70
CA SER A 60 9.13 -4.28 -18.86
C SER A 60 8.39 -5.37 -19.61
#